data_AF-A0A7W9KPT0-F1
#
_entry.id   AF-A0A7W9KPT0-F1
#
_cell.length_a   1.000
_cell.length_b   1.000
_cell.length_c   1.000
_cell.angle_alpha   90.00
_cell.angle_beta   90.00
_cell.angle_gamma   90.00
#
_symmetry.space_group_name_H-M   'P 1'
#
loop_
_entity.id
_entity.type
_entity.pdbx_description
1 polymer ?
#
loop_
_entity_poly.entity_id
_entity_poly.type
_entity_poly.pdbx_seq_one_letter_code
_entity_poly.pdbx_strand_id
1 'polypeptide(L)'
;MNYRSVIVARIVPGSEGTVADVFGHYDRTTRPQDVGVIGRGLYSLDDLYVHIIERNVDPKESLGRARGLPAFKQIAEAIAPYVTPYSKNWKVPADAVAKEFYSWAPAEKPASEPGRETTYLTVIAAHIKPGAEADVARIFAESDAGPLPAEMGVTGRGLYSLEDVYVHVLERADESISDAMRRNHDKPAFAKIMDDLSPFISAYRPDSWKGPADAVAKEFYRWRADG
;
A
#
# COMPACT_ATOMS: atom_id res chain seq x y z
N MET A 1 -4.44 -17.92 -5.44
CA MET A 1 -4.95 -16.53 -5.40
C MET A 1 -4.16 -15.82 -4.32
N ASN A 2 -3.61 -14.64 -4.60
CA ASN A 2 -2.93 -13.85 -3.57
C ASN A 2 -3.89 -12.79 -3.04
N TYR A 3 -3.96 -12.65 -1.73
CA TYR A 3 -4.80 -11.67 -1.05
C TYR A 3 -3.92 -10.57 -0.46
N ARG A 4 -4.35 -9.32 -0.61
CA ARG A 4 -3.65 -8.17 -0.05
C ARG A 4 -4.52 -7.51 1.02
N SER A 5 -3.92 -7.22 2.17
CA SER A 5 -4.50 -6.32 3.17
C SER A 5 -3.62 -5.10 3.28
N VAL A 6 -4.24 -3.93 3.32
CA VAL A 6 -3.57 -2.65 3.56
C VAL A 6 -4.04 -2.15 4.92
N ILE A 7 -3.11 -2.04 5.87
CA ILE A 7 -3.38 -1.49 7.20
C ILE A 7 -2.88 -0.05 7.21
N VAL A 8 -3.70 0.85 7.76
CA VAL A 8 -3.38 2.27 7.92
C VAL A 8 -3.36 2.62 9.41
N ALA A 9 -2.27 3.23 9.85
CA ALA A 9 -2.07 3.70 11.22
C ALA A 9 -1.28 5.01 11.20
N ARG A 10 -0.93 5.52 12.38
CA ARG A 10 0.08 6.58 12.54
C ARG A 10 1.38 5.98 13.04
N ILE A 11 2.51 6.52 12.61
CA ILE A 11 3.84 6.22 13.15
C ILE A 11 4.48 7.48 13.73
N VAL A 12 5.24 7.34 14.81
CA VAL A 12 6.11 8.40 15.31
C VAL A 12 7.28 8.58 14.33
N PRO A 13 7.43 9.73 13.66
CA PRO A 13 8.48 9.91 12.67
C PRO A 13 9.87 9.67 13.26
N GLY A 14 10.72 8.92 12.55
CA GLY A 14 12.04 8.50 13.02
C GLY A 14 12.09 7.16 13.77
N SER A 15 10.93 6.54 14.04
CA SER A 15 10.85 5.22 14.67
C SER A 15 10.80 4.05 13.68
N GLU A 16 10.90 4.32 12.38
CA GLU A 16 10.75 3.33 11.30
C GLU A 16 11.73 2.16 11.46
N GLY A 17 12.99 2.45 11.81
CA GLY A 17 14.01 1.43 12.04
C GLY A 17 13.67 0.51 13.22
N THR A 18 13.15 1.06 14.32
CA THR A 18 12.75 0.26 15.48
C THR A 18 11.56 -0.65 15.14
N VAL A 19 10.57 -0.13 14.41
CA VAL A 19 9.42 -0.93 13.96
C VAL A 19 9.87 -2.02 12.97
N ALA A 20 10.79 -1.69 12.06
CA ALA A 20 11.39 -2.66 11.13
C ALA A 20 12.12 -3.79 11.87
N ASP A 21 12.92 -3.47 12.89
CA ASP A 21 13.65 -4.46 13.68
C ASP A 21 12.70 -5.43 14.40
N VAL A 22 11.59 -4.91 14.95
CA VAL A 22 10.55 -5.75 15.57
C VAL A 22 9.97 -6.71 14.54
N PHE A 23 9.44 -6.23 13.40
CA PHE A 23 8.89 -7.12 12.38
C PHE A 23 9.94 -8.08 11.82
N GLY A 24 11.17 -7.62 11.61
CA GLY A 24 12.32 -8.42 11.17
C GLY A 24 12.69 -9.54 12.13
N HIS A 25 12.55 -9.32 13.44
CA HIS A 25 12.69 -10.39 14.42
C HIS A 25 11.57 -11.43 14.27
N TYR A 26 10.29 -11.00 14.30
CA TYR A 26 9.15 -11.92 14.33
C TYR A 26 8.93 -12.67 13.01
N ASP A 27 9.16 -12.04 11.86
CA ASP A 27 9.05 -12.71 10.57
C ASP A 27 10.11 -13.83 10.43
N ARG A 28 11.25 -13.74 11.14
CA ARG A 28 12.26 -14.82 11.23
C ARG A 28 11.93 -15.89 12.27
N THR A 29 11.29 -15.52 13.38
CA THR A 29 11.16 -16.44 14.54
C THR A 29 9.81 -17.13 14.64
N THR A 30 8.76 -16.63 13.97
CA THR A 30 7.37 -17.09 14.22
C THR A 30 6.69 -17.79 13.05
N ARG A 31 7.40 -18.02 11.93
CA ARG A 31 6.88 -18.62 10.69
C ARG A 31 5.50 -18.07 10.29
N PRO A 32 5.39 -16.81 9.85
CA PRO A 32 4.13 -16.22 9.40
C PRO A 32 3.39 -17.02 8.31
N GLN A 33 4.10 -17.89 7.58
CA GLN A 33 3.56 -18.79 6.57
C GLN A 33 2.54 -19.79 7.14
N ASP A 34 2.63 -20.14 8.42
CA ASP A 34 1.68 -21.08 9.07
C ASP A 34 0.24 -20.51 9.11
N VAL A 35 0.11 -19.18 9.05
CA VAL A 35 -1.17 -18.48 8.90
C VAL A 35 -1.35 -17.91 7.48
N GLY A 36 -0.55 -18.37 6.53
CA GLY A 36 -0.63 -18.05 5.10
C GLY A 36 -0.10 -16.68 4.71
N VAL A 37 0.67 -16.01 5.57
CA VAL A 37 1.35 -14.74 5.23
C VAL A 37 2.62 -15.05 4.43
N ILE A 38 2.71 -14.52 3.21
CA ILE A 38 3.79 -14.78 2.26
C ILE A 38 4.65 -13.54 1.97
N GLY A 39 4.19 -12.37 2.38
CA GLY A 39 4.92 -11.12 2.18
C GLY A 39 4.43 -10.00 3.07
N ARG A 40 5.35 -9.07 3.35
CA ARG A 40 5.10 -7.87 4.15
C ARG A 40 5.89 -6.70 3.57
N GLY A 41 5.24 -5.55 3.47
CA GLY A 41 5.91 -4.27 3.22
C GLY A 41 5.43 -3.23 4.23
N LEU A 42 6.36 -2.49 4.83
CA LEU A 42 6.06 -1.36 5.71
C LEU A 42 6.53 -0.08 5.04
N TYR A 43 5.62 0.88 4.99
CA TYR A 43 5.81 2.17 4.33
C TYR A 43 5.43 3.30 5.27
N SER A 44 6.12 4.42 5.12
CA SER A 44 5.86 5.64 5.90
C SER A 44 5.75 6.86 4.99
N LEU A 45 4.82 7.76 5.29
CA LEU A 45 4.76 9.10 4.70
C LEU A 45 4.46 10.11 5.81
N ASP A 46 5.47 10.89 6.20
CA ASP A 46 5.43 11.72 7.40
C ASP A 46 5.09 10.90 8.65
N ASP A 47 3.89 11.06 9.20
CA ASP A 47 3.36 10.30 10.34
C ASP A 47 2.38 9.20 9.92
N LEU A 48 2.17 8.96 8.63
CA LEU A 48 1.35 7.87 8.12
C LEU A 48 2.14 6.57 8.13
N TYR A 49 1.54 5.53 8.68
CA TYR A 49 2.02 4.16 8.60
C TYR A 49 1.12 3.37 7.64
N VAL A 50 1.72 2.73 6.63
CA VAL A 50 1.04 1.80 5.75
C VAL A 50 1.71 0.44 5.82
N HIS A 51 0.92 -0.59 6.11
CA HIS A 51 1.40 -1.96 6.23
C HIS A 51 0.66 -2.86 5.27
N ILE A 52 1.40 -3.32 4.26
CA ILE A 52 0.91 -4.26 3.26
C ILE A 52 1.23 -5.67 3.71
N ILE A 53 0.21 -6.53 3.75
CA ILE A 53 0.36 -7.96 4.04
C ILE A 53 -0.18 -8.74 2.84
N GLU A 54 0.67 -9.58 2.27
CA GLU A 54 0.34 -10.50 1.19
C GLU A 54 0.11 -11.91 1.76
N ARG A 55 -0.95 -12.57 1.31
CA ARG A 55 -1.34 -13.91 1.76
C ARG A 55 -1.68 -14.84 0.60
N ASN A 56 -1.46 -16.13 0.77
CA ASN A 56 -1.91 -17.18 -0.16
C ASN A 56 -3.25 -17.83 0.26
N VAL A 57 -3.77 -17.46 1.44
CA VAL A 57 -5.09 -17.86 1.97
C VAL A 57 -5.96 -16.63 2.22
N ASP A 58 -7.28 -16.83 2.25
CA ASP A 58 -8.24 -15.76 2.49
C ASP A 58 -7.93 -15.05 3.84
N PRO A 59 -7.93 -13.70 3.90
CA PRO A 59 -7.63 -12.97 5.12
C PRO A 59 -8.53 -13.33 6.31
N LYS A 60 -9.81 -13.66 6.09
CA LYS A 60 -10.73 -14.07 7.15
C LYS A 60 -10.30 -15.40 7.76
N GLU A 61 -9.86 -16.33 6.92
CA GLU A 61 -9.35 -17.62 7.37
C GLU A 61 -7.99 -17.47 8.08
N SER A 62 -7.07 -16.70 7.50
CA SER A 62 -5.77 -16.35 8.08
C SER A 62 -5.92 -15.74 9.47
N LEU A 63 -6.78 -14.73 9.61
CA LEU A 63 -7.04 -14.03 10.87
C LEU A 63 -7.70 -14.94 11.90
N GLY A 64 -8.59 -15.85 11.46
CA GLY A 64 -9.15 -16.88 12.32
C GLY A 64 -8.07 -17.78 12.94
N ARG A 65 -7.11 -18.24 12.13
CA ARG A 65 -5.96 -19.06 12.58
C ARG A 65 -4.96 -18.28 13.43
N ALA A 66 -4.78 -16.99 13.13
CA ALA A 66 -3.84 -16.12 13.83
C ALA A 66 -4.35 -15.62 15.19
N ARG A 67 -5.67 -15.63 15.40
CA ARG A 67 -6.29 -15.07 16.60
C ARG A 67 -5.82 -15.80 17.86
N GLY A 68 -5.19 -15.06 18.77
CA GLY A 68 -4.69 -15.59 20.05
C GLY A 68 -3.25 -16.10 20.01
N LEU A 69 -2.56 -16.06 18.87
CA LEU A 69 -1.13 -16.38 18.82
C LEU A 69 -0.31 -15.37 19.63
N PRO A 70 0.56 -15.81 20.56
CA PRO A 70 1.36 -14.92 21.40
C PRO A 70 2.19 -13.91 20.60
N ALA A 71 2.71 -14.33 19.44
CA ALA A 71 3.50 -13.49 18.55
C ALA A 71 2.79 -12.20 18.15
N PHE A 72 1.50 -12.25 17.80
CA PHE A 72 0.74 -11.07 17.40
C PHE A 72 0.60 -10.07 18.54
N LYS A 73 0.33 -10.58 19.75
CA LYS A 73 0.22 -9.75 20.95
C LYS A 73 1.57 -9.10 21.28
N GLN A 74 2.66 -9.86 21.23
CA GLN A 74 3.99 -9.35 21.55
C GLN A 74 4.48 -8.32 20.52
N ILE A 75 4.19 -8.53 19.22
CA ILE A 75 4.45 -7.52 18.17
C ILE A 75 3.67 -6.25 18.48
N ALA A 76 2.36 -6.36 18.75
CA ALA A 76 1.51 -5.21 19.04
C ALA A 76 2.00 -4.42 20.26
N GLU A 77 2.39 -5.10 21.34
CA GLU A 77 2.98 -4.49 22.54
C GLU A 77 4.33 -3.82 22.24
N ALA A 78 5.19 -4.46 21.44
CA ALA A 78 6.51 -3.93 21.10
C ALA A 78 6.45 -2.67 20.23
N ILE A 79 5.46 -2.55 19.33
CA ILE A 79 5.32 -1.38 18.45
C ILE A 79 4.37 -0.31 19.00
N ALA A 80 3.59 -0.60 20.05
CA ALA A 80 2.60 0.33 20.61
C ALA A 80 3.12 1.74 20.94
N PRO A 81 4.37 1.94 21.42
CA PRO A 81 4.91 3.29 21.63
C PRO A 81 5.14 4.09 20.34
N TYR A 82 5.20 3.41 19.19
CA TYR A 82 5.61 3.99 17.91
C TYR A 82 4.47 4.02 16.89
N VAL A 83 3.54 3.05 16.96
CA VAL A 83 2.44 2.90 16.01
C VAL A 83 1.12 2.97 16.75
N THR A 84 0.29 3.96 16.40
CA THR A 84 -1.02 4.20 17.01
C THR A 84 -2.13 4.14 15.97
N PRO A 85 -3.37 3.78 16.32
CA PRO A 85 -4.48 3.77 15.37
C PRO A 85 -4.64 5.12 14.64
N TYR A 86 -4.94 5.07 13.34
CA TYR A 86 -5.30 6.26 12.59
C TYR A 86 -6.68 6.78 12.99
N SER A 87 -7.67 5.88 13.01
CA SER A 87 -9.06 6.19 13.35
C SER A 87 -9.22 6.43 14.86
N LYS A 88 -9.93 7.49 15.21
CA LYS A 88 -10.38 7.74 16.60
C LYS A 88 -11.43 6.73 17.07
N ASN A 89 -12.12 6.06 16.15
CA ASN A 89 -13.18 5.09 16.43
C ASN A 89 -12.66 3.64 16.49
N TRP A 90 -11.34 3.45 16.45
CA TRP A 90 -10.71 2.15 16.49
C TRP A 90 -11.04 1.38 17.78
N LYS A 91 -11.40 0.10 17.62
CA LYS A 91 -11.72 -0.83 18.73
C LYS A 91 -10.99 -2.16 18.57
N VAL A 92 -10.79 -2.60 17.35
CA VAL A 92 -10.16 -3.88 17.01
C VAL A 92 -9.18 -3.72 15.84
N PRO A 93 -8.18 -4.60 15.69
CA PRO A 93 -7.21 -4.51 14.60
C PRO A 93 -7.83 -4.45 13.19
N ALA A 94 -9.01 -5.06 12.99
CA ALA A 94 -9.74 -5.00 11.73
C ALA A 94 -10.17 -3.58 11.34
N ASP A 95 -10.37 -2.68 12.32
CA ASP A 95 -10.76 -1.28 12.08
C ASP A 95 -9.63 -0.45 11.44
N ALA A 96 -8.40 -0.96 11.44
CA ALA A 96 -7.25 -0.34 10.77
C ALA A 96 -7.04 -0.84 9.33
N VAL A 97 -7.83 -1.81 8.86
CA VAL A 97 -7.70 -2.35 7.50
C VAL A 97 -8.47 -1.45 6.53
N ALA A 98 -7.75 -0.86 5.58
CA ALA A 98 -8.34 -0.04 4.53
C ALA A 98 -9.19 -0.89 3.57
N LYS A 99 -10.32 -0.33 3.15
CA LYS A 99 -11.27 -0.96 2.24
C LYS A 99 -10.75 -0.80 0.81
N GLU A 100 -10.57 -1.91 0.10
CA GLU A 100 -10.35 -1.89 -1.34
C GLU A 100 -11.64 -1.42 -2.04
N PHE A 101 -11.52 -0.42 -2.90
CA PHE A 101 -12.65 0.09 -3.68
C PHE A 101 -12.41 0.02 -5.20
N TYR A 102 -11.18 -0.29 -5.62
CA TYR A 102 -10.85 -0.53 -7.02
C TYR A 102 -9.60 -1.41 -7.11
N SER A 103 -9.60 -2.36 -8.05
CA SER A 103 -8.40 -3.06 -8.47
C SER A 103 -8.39 -3.28 -9.97
N TRP A 104 -7.17 -3.33 -10.51
CA TRP A 104 -6.91 -3.56 -11.91
C TRP A 104 -5.62 -4.36 -12.08
N ALA A 105 -5.65 -5.26 -13.05
CA ALA A 105 -4.48 -5.93 -13.60
C ALA A 105 -4.69 -6.07 -15.11
N PRO A 106 -3.61 -6.02 -15.92
CA PRO A 106 -3.73 -6.22 -17.35
C PRO A 106 -4.25 -7.64 -17.64
N ALA A 107 -5.06 -7.78 -18.68
CA ALA A 107 -5.62 -9.07 -19.10
C ALA A 107 -4.52 -10.09 -19.45
N GLU A 108 -3.44 -9.61 -20.05
CA GLU A 108 -2.22 -10.36 -20.28
C GLU A 108 -1.12 -9.82 -19.36
N LYS A 109 -0.56 -10.68 -18.51
CA LYS A 109 0.64 -10.29 -17.76
C LYS A 109 1.79 -10.18 -18.76
N PRO A 110 2.52 -9.05 -18.81
CA PRO A 110 3.73 -8.98 -19.62
C PRO A 110 4.65 -10.13 -19.22
N ALA A 111 5.26 -10.80 -20.21
CA ALA A 111 6.13 -11.93 -19.96
C ALA A 111 7.20 -11.53 -18.94
N SER A 112 7.21 -12.18 -17.78
CA SER A 112 8.30 -12.03 -16.84
C SER A 112 9.57 -12.49 -17.54
N GLU A 113 10.60 -11.65 -17.62
CA GLU A 113 11.91 -12.13 -18.05
C GLU A 113 12.34 -13.28 -17.11
N PRO A 114 12.92 -14.38 -17.63
CA PRO A 114 13.43 -15.45 -16.78
C PRO A 114 14.40 -14.87 -15.75
N GLY A 115 14.04 -14.94 -14.46
CA GLY A 115 14.82 -14.37 -13.35
C GLY A 115 14.30 -13.04 -12.77
N ARG A 116 13.31 -12.37 -13.39
CA ARG A 116 12.58 -11.23 -12.80
C ARG A 116 11.32 -11.72 -12.07
N GLU A 117 11.50 -12.28 -10.88
CA GLU A 117 10.38 -12.63 -9.98
C GLU A 117 9.96 -11.48 -9.06
N THR A 118 10.72 -10.39 -9.03
CA THR A 118 10.51 -9.30 -8.08
C THR A 118 9.51 -8.28 -8.61
N THR A 119 8.26 -8.38 -8.17
CA THR A 119 7.29 -7.28 -8.26
C THR A 119 7.64 -6.20 -7.22
N TYR A 120 7.82 -4.97 -7.68
CA TYR A 120 7.99 -3.82 -6.80
C TYR A 120 6.64 -3.23 -6.44
N LEU A 121 6.48 -2.84 -5.18
CA LEU A 121 5.32 -2.11 -4.73
C LEU A 121 5.70 -0.66 -4.54
N THR A 122 4.96 0.23 -5.20
CA THR A 122 4.97 1.65 -4.88
C THR A 122 3.68 1.97 -4.15
N VAL A 123 3.81 2.64 -3.00
CA VAL A 123 2.67 3.08 -2.20
C VAL A 123 2.58 4.60 -2.30
N ILE A 124 1.44 5.07 -2.80
CA ILE A 124 1.10 6.50 -2.85
C ILE A 124 0.03 6.74 -1.80
N ALA A 125 0.16 7.81 -1.02
CA ALA A 125 -0.82 8.19 -0.02
C ALA A 125 -1.24 9.66 -0.16
N ALA A 126 -2.54 9.89 0.07
CA ALA A 126 -3.16 11.19 -0.05
C ALA A 126 -4.41 11.26 0.83
N HIS A 127 -5.11 12.38 0.83
CA HIS A 127 -6.47 12.47 1.35
C HIS A 127 -7.50 12.23 0.25
N ILE A 128 -8.59 11.55 0.59
CA ILE A 128 -9.77 11.40 -0.28
C ILE A 128 -10.99 12.07 0.35
N LYS A 129 -11.74 12.78 -0.48
CA LYS A 129 -13.04 13.33 -0.11
C LYS A 129 -13.99 12.19 0.29
N PRO A 130 -14.67 12.26 1.46
CA PRO A 130 -15.59 11.22 1.88
C PRO A 130 -16.66 10.90 0.82
N GLY A 131 -16.81 9.63 0.47
CA GLY A 131 -17.77 9.15 -0.52
C GLY A 131 -17.32 9.26 -1.99
N ALA A 132 -16.11 9.75 -2.26
CA ALA A 132 -15.59 9.91 -3.61
C ALA A 132 -15.02 8.62 -4.23
N GLU A 133 -15.05 7.48 -3.52
CA GLU A 133 -14.43 6.23 -3.97
C GLU A 133 -14.93 5.78 -5.35
N ALA A 134 -16.24 5.93 -5.62
CA ALA A 134 -16.82 5.55 -6.91
C ALA A 134 -16.34 6.45 -8.07
N ASP A 135 -16.22 7.76 -7.83
CA ASP A 135 -15.73 8.71 -8.82
C ASP A 135 -14.25 8.46 -9.13
N VAL A 136 -13.43 8.28 -8.09
CA VAL A 136 -12.00 7.97 -8.21
C VAL A 136 -11.80 6.63 -8.93
N ALA A 137 -12.58 5.60 -8.60
CA ALA A 137 -12.53 4.31 -9.29
C ALA A 137 -12.86 4.45 -10.78
N ARG A 138 -13.87 5.26 -11.14
CA ARG A 138 -14.22 5.51 -12.54
C ARG A 138 -13.09 6.20 -13.30
N ILE A 139 -12.45 7.21 -12.70
CA ILE A 139 -11.32 7.94 -13.29
C ILE A 139 -10.16 6.97 -13.57
N PHE A 140 -9.79 6.14 -12.59
CA PHE A 140 -8.74 5.14 -12.80
C PHE A 140 -9.15 4.06 -13.80
N ALA A 141 -10.40 3.63 -13.84
CA ALA A 141 -10.88 2.68 -14.85
C ALA A 141 -10.74 3.22 -16.28
N GLU A 142 -11.05 4.50 -16.49
CA GLU A 142 -10.86 5.17 -17.78
C GLU A 142 -9.36 5.26 -18.13
N SER A 143 -8.51 5.64 -17.17
CA SER A 143 -7.06 5.68 -17.37
C SER A 143 -6.47 4.30 -17.65
N ASP A 144 -6.94 3.27 -16.95
CA ASP A 144 -6.41 1.91 -17.03
C ASP A 144 -6.86 1.17 -18.30
N ALA A 145 -7.88 1.69 -18.99
CA ALA A 145 -8.24 1.29 -20.36
C ALA A 145 -7.34 1.94 -21.43
N GLY A 146 -6.58 2.97 -21.08
CA GLY A 146 -5.62 3.65 -21.94
C GLY A 146 -4.20 3.07 -21.86
N PRO A 147 -3.23 3.65 -22.60
CA PRO A 147 -1.84 3.16 -22.62
C PRO A 147 -1.02 3.57 -21.38
N LEU A 148 -1.50 4.55 -20.60
CA LEU A 148 -0.73 5.18 -19.52
C LEU A 148 -0.18 4.18 -18.47
N PRO A 149 -0.90 3.15 -18.00
CA PRO A 149 -0.35 2.21 -17.01
C PRO A 149 0.89 1.47 -17.54
N ALA A 150 0.83 0.98 -18.78
CA ALA A 150 1.95 0.27 -19.40
C ALA A 150 3.16 1.21 -19.59
N GLU A 151 2.93 2.45 -20.05
CA GLU A 151 3.98 3.47 -20.19
C GLU A 151 4.61 3.90 -18.84
N MET A 152 3.87 3.71 -17.75
CA MET A 152 4.32 3.94 -16.37
C MET A 152 4.96 2.69 -15.73
N GLY A 153 5.04 1.57 -16.45
CA GLY A 153 5.58 0.30 -15.96
C GLY A 153 4.68 -0.39 -14.92
N VAL A 154 3.39 -0.02 -14.87
CA VAL A 154 2.41 -0.53 -13.91
C VAL A 154 1.87 -1.87 -14.41
N THR A 155 2.04 -2.91 -13.60
CA THR A 155 1.56 -4.27 -13.86
C THR A 155 0.33 -4.63 -13.02
N GLY A 156 -0.08 -3.74 -12.12
CA GLY A 156 -1.28 -3.90 -11.31
C GLY A 156 -1.52 -2.68 -10.42
N ARG A 157 -2.79 -2.48 -10.03
CA ARG A 157 -3.24 -1.37 -9.19
C ARG A 157 -4.24 -1.88 -8.17
N GLY A 158 -4.10 -1.42 -6.92
CA GLY A 158 -5.16 -1.47 -5.92
C GLY A 158 -5.36 -0.09 -5.29
N LEU A 159 -6.61 0.35 -5.17
CA LEU A 159 -6.99 1.57 -4.47
C LEU A 159 -7.76 1.22 -3.21
N TYR A 160 -7.33 1.82 -2.11
CA TYR A 160 -7.85 1.57 -0.78
C TYR A 160 -8.19 2.88 -0.10
N SER A 161 -9.25 2.89 0.72
CA SER A 161 -9.57 4.01 1.59
C SER A 161 -9.75 3.58 3.05
N LEU A 162 -9.32 4.44 3.97
CA LEU A 162 -9.63 4.35 5.40
C LEU A 162 -9.94 5.75 5.91
N GLU A 163 -11.20 5.99 6.26
CA GLU A 163 -11.70 7.34 6.58
C GLU A 163 -11.37 8.34 5.46
N ASP A 164 -10.54 9.33 5.74
CA ASP A 164 -10.08 10.34 4.78
C ASP A 164 -8.74 9.98 4.12
N VAL A 165 -8.16 8.81 4.40
CA VAL A 165 -6.90 8.36 3.80
C VAL A 165 -7.17 7.59 2.53
N TYR A 166 -6.49 8.00 1.47
CA TYR A 166 -6.34 7.28 0.21
C TYR A 166 -5.00 6.58 0.18
N VAL A 167 -5.01 5.28 -0.12
CA VAL A 167 -3.79 4.51 -0.38
C VAL A 167 -3.89 3.88 -1.76
N HIS A 168 -2.89 4.14 -2.57
CA HIS A 168 -2.78 3.63 -3.92
C HIS A 168 -1.53 2.76 -4.03
N VAL A 169 -1.77 1.46 -4.18
CA VAL A 169 -0.73 0.45 -4.31
C VAL A 169 -0.56 0.14 -5.80
N LEU A 170 0.63 0.43 -6.30
CA LEU A 170 1.05 0.09 -7.66
C LEU A 170 1.99 -1.11 -7.62
N GLU A 171 1.65 -2.15 -8.37
CA GLU A 171 2.58 -3.22 -8.73
C GLU A 171 3.34 -2.81 -9.98
N ARG A 172 4.67 -2.96 -9.96
CA ARG A 172 5.54 -2.55 -11.05
C ARG A 172 6.62 -3.57 -11.36
N ALA A 173 7.05 -3.57 -12.62
CA ALA A 173 8.15 -4.41 -13.11
C ALA A 173 9.55 -3.82 -12.80
N ASP A 174 9.62 -2.54 -12.43
CA ASP A 174 10.85 -1.83 -12.05
C ASP A 174 10.67 -1.00 -10.75
N GLU A 175 11.77 -0.52 -10.18
CA GLU A 175 11.80 0.13 -8.86
C GLU A 175 11.55 1.66 -8.90
N SER A 176 11.93 2.37 -9.97
CA SER A 176 11.89 3.84 -10.00
C SER A 176 10.56 4.43 -10.53
N ILE A 177 9.61 4.70 -9.62
CA ILE A 177 8.37 5.42 -9.95
C ILE A 177 8.65 6.89 -10.28
N SER A 178 9.62 7.49 -9.61
CA SER A 178 9.97 8.90 -9.82
C SER A 178 10.49 9.14 -11.24
N ASP A 179 11.25 8.21 -11.81
CA ASP A 179 11.68 8.31 -13.21
C ASP A 179 10.51 8.10 -14.17
N ALA A 180 9.60 7.16 -13.87
CA ALA A 180 8.40 6.97 -14.67
C ALA A 180 7.50 8.22 -14.65
N MET A 181 7.26 8.82 -13.48
CA MET A 181 6.52 10.07 -13.34
C MET A 181 7.20 11.20 -14.10
N ARG A 182 8.51 11.41 -13.92
CA ARG A 182 9.26 12.45 -14.63
C ARG A 182 9.18 12.29 -16.15
N ARG A 183 9.27 11.07 -16.68
CA ARG A 183 9.16 10.82 -18.14
C ARG A 183 7.77 11.06 -18.69
N ASN A 184 6.74 10.95 -17.87
CA ASN A 184 5.35 10.97 -18.32
C ASN A 184 4.56 12.23 -17.88
N HIS A 185 5.14 13.11 -17.05
CA HIS A 185 4.43 14.26 -16.50
C HIS A 185 3.89 15.25 -17.54
N ASP A 186 4.57 15.38 -18.70
CA ASP A 186 4.15 16.24 -19.81
C ASP A 186 3.07 15.60 -20.70
N LYS A 187 2.68 14.35 -20.44
CA LYS A 187 1.71 13.66 -21.30
C LYS A 187 0.29 14.17 -21.03
N PRO A 188 -0.51 14.44 -22.08
CA PRO A 188 -1.91 14.86 -21.91
C PRO A 188 -2.75 13.89 -21.07
N ALA A 189 -2.51 12.58 -21.19
CA ALA A 189 -3.18 11.56 -20.38
C ALA A 189 -2.85 11.69 -18.87
N PHE A 190 -1.61 12.06 -18.54
CA PHE A 190 -1.19 12.29 -17.16
C PHE A 190 -1.78 13.60 -16.61
N ALA A 191 -1.78 14.68 -17.40
CA ALA A 191 -2.44 15.93 -17.01
C ALA A 191 -3.95 15.73 -16.76
N LYS A 192 -4.64 15.02 -17.67
CA LYS A 192 -6.07 14.72 -17.54
C LYS A 192 -6.39 13.98 -16.25
N ILE A 193 -5.64 12.92 -15.90
CA ILE A 193 -5.94 12.17 -14.67
C ILE A 193 -5.71 13.02 -13.42
N MET A 194 -4.68 13.88 -13.42
CA MET A 194 -4.43 14.80 -12.31
C MET A 194 -5.57 15.83 -12.17
N ASP A 195 -6.04 16.40 -13.28
CA ASP A 195 -7.16 17.35 -13.29
C ASP A 195 -8.45 16.68 -12.81
N ASP A 196 -8.76 15.48 -13.32
CA ASP A 196 -9.95 14.70 -12.97
C ASP A 196 -9.96 14.30 -11.48
N LEU A 197 -8.79 14.00 -10.89
CA LEU A 197 -8.66 13.62 -9.48
C LEU A 197 -8.69 14.82 -8.52
N SER A 198 -8.29 16.01 -8.98
CA SER A 198 -8.14 17.21 -8.13
C SER A 198 -9.36 17.59 -7.27
N PRO A 199 -10.63 17.36 -7.67
CA PRO A 199 -11.79 17.65 -6.81
C PRO A 199 -11.98 16.64 -5.68
N PHE A 200 -11.30 15.50 -5.74
CA PHE A 200 -11.53 14.34 -4.87
C PHE A 200 -10.32 13.98 -4.02
N ILE A 201 -9.11 14.24 -4.51
CA ILE A 201 -7.86 13.87 -3.87
C ILE A 201 -7.02 15.12 -3.58
N SER A 202 -6.50 15.21 -2.36
CA SER A 202 -5.56 16.27 -1.95
C SER A 202 -4.31 15.70 -1.30
N ALA A 203 -3.22 16.45 -1.32
CA ALA A 203 -1.95 16.04 -0.73
C ALA A 203 -2.11 15.65 0.75
N TYR A 204 -1.42 14.59 1.18
CA TYR A 204 -1.40 14.19 2.60
C TYR A 204 -0.82 15.29 3.51
N ARG A 205 0.21 15.98 3.02
CA ARG A 205 0.77 17.20 3.65
C ARG A 205 0.75 18.37 2.66
N PRO A 206 -0.32 19.18 2.63
CA PRO A 206 -0.42 20.31 1.71
C PRO A 206 0.68 21.36 1.92
N ASP A 207 1.11 21.57 3.17
CA ASP A 207 2.08 22.63 3.52
C ASP A 207 3.50 22.36 2.99
N SER A 208 3.86 21.09 2.78
CA SER A 208 5.17 20.67 2.25
C SER A 208 5.11 20.18 0.80
N TRP A 209 3.93 20.21 0.17
CA TRP A 209 3.69 19.66 -1.16
C TRP A 209 4.39 20.45 -2.27
N LYS A 210 5.21 19.76 -3.06
CA LYS A 210 5.88 20.28 -4.26
C LYS A 210 5.46 19.55 -5.52
N GLY A 211 4.90 18.35 -5.40
CA GLY A 211 4.33 17.60 -6.52
C GLY A 211 4.09 16.12 -6.21
N PRO A 212 3.65 15.32 -7.21
CA PRO A 212 3.25 13.92 -7.03
C PRO A 212 4.30 13.01 -6.37
N ALA A 213 5.59 13.33 -6.50
CA ALA A 213 6.65 12.58 -5.85
C ALA A 213 6.56 12.62 -4.32
N ASP A 214 6.01 13.70 -3.73
CA ASP A 214 5.86 13.84 -2.28
C ASP A 214 4.70 13.00 -1.73
N ALA A 215 3.85 12.41 -2.59
CA ALA A 215 2.82 11.46 -2.17
C ALA A 215 3.36 10.02 -2.01
N VAL A 216 4.59 9.75 -2.47
CA VAL A 216 5.15 8.39 -2.46
C VAL A 216 5.67 8.06 -1.07
N ALA A 217 5.07 7.06 -0.43
CA ALA A 217 5.50 6.56 0.87
C ALA A 217 6.83 5.80 0.75
N LYS A 218 7.73 6.05 1.70
CA LYS A 218 9.04 5.40 1.81
C LYS A 218 8.90 4.00 2.37
N GLU A 219 9.33 2.99 1.63
CA GLU A 219 9.51 1.63 2.14
C GLU A 219 10.65 1.62 3.18
N PHE A 220 10.38 1.12 4.38
CA PHE A 220 11.38 1.02 5.45
C PHE A 220 11.59 -0.41 5.94
N TYR A 221 10.74 -1.35 5.50
CA TYR A 221 10.93 -2.77 5.73
C TYR A 221 10.19 -3.58 4.67
N ARG A 222 10.83 -4.65 4.20
CA ARG A 222 10.25 -5.60 3.25
C ARG A 222 10.67 -7.01 3.62
N TRP A 223 9.72 -7.92 3.59
CA TRP A 223 9.95 -9.35 3.80
C TRP A 223 9.10 -10.17 2.82
N ARG A 224 9.68 -11.26 2.32
CA ARG A 224 9.03 -12.28 1.51
C ARG A 224 9.39 -13.62 2.14
N ALA A 225 8.41 -14.52 2.22
CA ALA A 225 8.68 -15.89 2.63
C ALA A 225 9.59 -16.56 1.60
N ASP A 226 10.60 -17.29 2.07
CA ASP A 226 11.33 -18.24 1.22
C ASP A 226 10.36 -19.35 0.78
N GLY A 227 10.48 -19.78 -0.48
CA GLY A 227 9.63 -20.80 -1.11
C GLY A 227 9.81 -22.21 -0.54
#